data_AF-A0A950J372-F1
#
_entry.id   AF-A0A950J372-F1
#
_cell.length_a   1.000
_cell.length_b   1.000
_cell.length_c   1.000
_cell.angle_alpha   90.00
_cell.angle_beta   90.00
_cell.angle_gamma   90.00
#
_symmetry.space_group_name_H-M   'P 1'
#
loop_
_entity.id
_entity.type
_entity.pdbx_description
1 polymer ?
#
loop_
_entity_poly.entity_id
_entity_poly.type
_entity_poly.pdbx_seq_one_letter_code
_entity_poly.pdbx_strand_id
1 'polypeptide(L)'
;MEKNIPVREVRKFLSPRKNIDVMRVYYCYQIGSTFTNLGLMESQIITAMTTCDRIKVTKALQDDVPFWDQIVQRHSHLDSSTLGNLVTILSKHKIAAADLAYLRWVTAKRNFFIHRFFGHYAWPGDLSEAAIRVLCRRLRYLEYVFARAGNRIHKIFSRAGLVEYMDLGEDGALIANVGSLEGEDAWLKELVVAEVRRHARSRR
;
A
#
# COMPACT_ATOMS: atom_id res chain seq x y z
N MET A 1 33.01 -20.41 9.49
CA MET A 1 32.84 -20.57 8.02
C MET A 1 33.74 -21.71 7.59
N GLU A 2 33.17 -22.88 7.31
CA GLU A 2 33.94 -24.07 6.92
C GLU A 2 34.70 -23.81 5.62
N LYS A 3 36.02 -23.91 5.67
CA LYS A 3 36.95 -23.43 4.65
C LYS A 3 37.27 -24.44 3.54
N ASN A 4 36.57 -25.58 3.46
CA ASN A 4 36.90 -26.63 2.48
C ASN A 4 35.62 -27.24 1.88
N ILE A 5 34.81 -26.44 1.20
CA ILE A 5 33.71 -26.98 0.39
C ILE A 5 34.33 -27.58 -0.88
N PRO A 6 34.19 -28.90 -1.12
CA PRO A 6 34.77 -29.54 -2.30
C PRO A 6 34.21 -28.92 -3.59
N VAL A 7 35.06 -28.71 -4.60
CA VAL A 7 34.66 -28.16 -5.92
C VAL A 7 33.50 -28.95 -6.55
N ARG A 8 33.39 -30.26 -6.24
CA ARG A 8 32.28 -31.11 -6.66
C ARG A 8 30.93 -30.71 -6.04
N GLU A 9 30.91 -30.27 -4.78
CA GLU A 9 29.70 -29.78 -4.13
C GLU A 9 29.28 -28.42 -4.68
N VAL A 10 30.24 -27.53 -4.94
CA VAL A 10 30.00 -26.25 -5.62
C VAL A 10 29.46 -26.49 -7.04
N ARG A 11 30.06 -27.42 -7.81
CA ARG A 11 29.54 -27.82 -9.13
C ARG A 11 28.16 -28.46 -9.07
N LYS A 12 27.84 -29.22 -8.04
CA LYS A 12 26.51 -29.82 -7.85
C LYS A 12 25.48 -28.76 -7.42
N PHE A 13 25.90 -27.75 -6.67
CA PHE A 13 25.08 -26.59 -6.33
C PHE A 13 24.78 -25.73 -7.56
N LEU A 14 25.81 -25.48 -8.39
CA LEU A 14 25.76 -24.67 -9.62
C LEU A 14 25.33 -25.45 -10.87
N SER A 15 25.25 -26.78 -10.81
CA SER A 15 24.74 -27.58 -11.92
C SER A 15 23.32 -27.12 -12.25
N PRO A 16 22.90 -27.12 -13.53
CA PRO A 16 21.57 -26.69 -13.94
C PRO A 16 20.53 -27.51 -13.17
N ARG A 17 20.03 -26.95 -12.08
CA ARG A 17 18.94 -27.57 -11.33
C ARG A 17 17.74 -27.54 -12.26
N LYS A 18 17.02 -28.65 -12.39
CA LYS A 18 15.74 -28.71 -13.10
C LYS A 18 14.95 -27.45 -12.72
N ASN A 19 14.43 -26.75 -13.74
CA ASN A 19 13.98 -25.35 -13.69
C ASN A 19 13.05 -25.00 -12.50
N ILE A 20 12.41 -26.00 -11.89
CA ILE A 20 11.62 -25.91 -10.66
C ILE A 20 12.31 -25.25 -9.46
N ASP A 21 13.60 -25.48 -9.20
CA ASP A 21 14.24 -24.90 -8.00
C ASP A 21 14.40 -23.39 -8.11
N VAL A 22 14.73 -22.89 -9.30
CA VAL A 22 14.75 -21.45 -9.60
C VAL A 22 13.34 -20.87 -9.47
N MET A 23 12.33 -21.59 -9.95
CA MET A 23 10.93 -21.18 -9.81
C MET A 23 10.47 -21.13 -8.35
N ARG A 24 10.93 -22.05 -7.49
CA ARG A 24 10.65 -22.04 -6.05
C ARG A 24 11.29 -20.84 -5.37
N VAL A 25 12.55 -20.51 -5.69
CA VAL A 25 13.20 -19.29 -5.20
C VAL A 25 12.43 -18.05 -5.64
N TYR A 26 12.01 -18.00 -6.90
CA TYR A 26 11.20 -16.90 -7.42
C TYR A 26 9.85 -16.79 -6.70
N TYR A 27 9.21 -17.91 -6.37
CA TYR A 27 7.98 -17.94 -5.57
C TYR A 27 8.20 -17.40 -4.16
N CYS A 28 9.26 -17.80 -3.46
CA CYS A 28 9.62 -17.25 -2.15
C CYS A 28 9.84 -15.74 -2.21
N TYR A 29 10.60 -15.27 -3.21
CA TYR A 29 10.79 -13.84 -3.46
C TYR A 29 9.44 -13.14 -3.64
N GLN A 30 8.55 -13.71 -4.45
CA GLN A 30 7.26 -13.13 -4.75
C GLN A 30 6.36 -13.06 -3.51
N ILE A 31 6.39 -14.05 -2.62
CA ILE A 31 5.70 -13.99 -1.32
C ILE A 31 6.23 -12.81 -0.50
N GLY A 32 7.56 -12.70 -0.37
CA GLY A 32 8.20 -11.63 0.38
C GLY A 32 7.87 -10.25 -0.17
N SER A 33 7.97 -10.06 -1.50
CA SER A 33 7.60 -8.84 -2.19
C SER A 33 6.13 -8.45 -1.93
N THR A 34 5.21 -9.43 -1.92
CA THR A 34 3.79 -9.17 -1.64
C THR A 34 3.57 -8.74 -0.19
N PHE A 35 4.28 -9.34 0.76
CA PHE A 35 4.29 -8.89 2.16
C PHE A 35 4.82 -7.47 2.30
N THR A 36 5.93 -7.13 1.65
CA THR A 36 6.49 -5.78 1.67
C THR A 36 5.50 -4.76 1.11
N ASN A 37 4.87 -5.04 -0.03
CA ASN A 37 3.87 -4.16 -0.63
C ASN A 37 2.63 -3.98 0.24
N LEU A 38 2.20 -5.03 0.93
CA LEU A 38 1.13 -4.93 1.93
C LEU A 38 1.54 -3.98 3.07
N GLY A 39 2.73 -4.15 3.64
CA GLY A 39 3.24 -3.27 4.71
C GLY A 39 3.38 -1.82 4.27
N LEU A 40 3.89 -1.58 3.05
CA LEU A 40 3.96 -0.24 2.46
C LEU A 40 2.58 0.39 2.28
N MET A 41 1.59 -0.38 1.80
CA MET A 41 0.21 0.09 1.67
C MET A 41 -0.36 0.49 3.04
N GLU A 42 -0.21 -0.34 4.07
CA GLU A 42 -0.69 -0.03 5.42
C GLU A 42 0.01 1.20 6.01
N SER A 43 1.32 1.32 5.81
CA SER A 43 2.09 2.51 6.22
C SER A 43 1.59 3.77 5.51
N GLN A 44 1.38 3.74 4.18
CA GLN A 44 0.85 4.87 3.42
C GLN A 44 -0.56 5.28 3.87
N ILE A 45 -1.42 4.32 4.21
CA ILE A 45 -2.74 4.62 4.80
C ILE A 45 -2.57 5.37 6.11
N ILE A 46 -1.68 4.93 7.00
CA ILE A 46 -1.46 5.60 8.28
C ILE A 46 -0.84 6.98 8.08
N THR A 47 0.14 7.12 7.17
CA THR A 47 0.69 8.43 6.79
C THR A 47 -0.41 9.36 6.26
N ALA A 48 -1.35 8.85 5.47
CA ALA A 48 -2.50 9.64 5.05
C ALA A 48 -3.39 10.05 6.23
N MET A 49 -3.53 9.19 7.24
CA MET A 49 -4.31 9.50 8.45
C MET A 49 -3.62 10.55 9.32
N THR A 50 -2.29 10.46 9.50
CA THR A 50 -1.51 11.40 10.32
C THR A 50 -1.37 12.78 9.68
N THR A 51 -1.43 12.85 8.35
CA THR A 51 -1.36 14.11 7.60
C THR A 51 -2.68 14.87 7.59
N CYS A 52 -3.79 14.26 8.00
CA CYS A 52 -5.08 14.96 8.09
C CYS A 52 -5.10 15.94 9.27
N ASP A 53 -5.57 17.16 9.04
CA ASP A 53 -5.76 18.17 10.08
C ASP A 53 -6.73 17.70 11.19
N ARG A 54 -6.30 17.82 12.46
CA ARG A 54 -7.06 17.34 13.62
C ARG A 54 -8.41 18.04 13.79
N ILE A 55 -8.52 19.32 13.45
CA ILE A 55 -9.78 20.08 13.53
C ILE A 55 -10.75 19.57 12.46
N LYS A 56 -10.25 19.32 11.23
CA LYS A 56 -11.06 18.76 10.14
C LYS A 56 -11.49 17.33 10.43
N VAL A 57 -10.59 16.49 10.94
CA VAL A 57 -10.90 15.13 11.41
C VAL A 57 -11.97 15.19 12.49
N THR A 58 -11.83 16.07 13.49
CA THR A 58 -12.83 16.22 14.57
C THR A 58 -14.20 16.64 14.03
N LYS A 59 -14.23 17.59 13.10
CA LYS A 59 -15.47 18.06 12.47
C LYS A 59 -16.13 16.97 11.63
N ALA A 60 -15.35 16.15 10.92
CA ALA A 60 -15.83 15.11 10.02
C ALA A 60 -16.25 13.83 10.76
N LEU A 61 -15.48 13.42 11.78
CA LEU A 61 -15.62 12.15 12.47
C LEU A 61 -16.36 12.22 13.81
N GLN A 62 -16.51 13.41 14.41
CA GLN A 62 -17.27 13.63 15.64
C GLN A 62 -16.84 12.65 16.76
N ASP A 63 -17.72 11.74 17.17
CA ASP A 63 -17.50 10.80 18.28
C ASP A 63 -16.45 9.71 17.97
N ASP A 64 -16.11 9.49 16.70
CA ASP A 64 -15.15 8.46 16.27
C ASP A 64 -13.67 8.93 16.30
N VAL A 65 -13.39 10.18 16.70
CA VAL A 65 -12.02 10.73 16.83
C VAL A 65 -11.12 9.92 17.76
N PRO A 66 -11.57 9.47 18.95
CA PRO A 66 -10.71 8.66 19.82
C PRO A 66 -10.30 7.34 19.16
N PHE A 67 -11.17 6.75 18.33
CA PHE A 67 -10.87 5.52 17.61
C PHE A 67 -9.92 5.77 16.44
N TRP A 68 -10.03 6.92 15.75
CA TRP A 68 -9.05 7.38 14.77
C TRP A 68 -7.65 7.53 15.40
N ASP A 69 -7.55 8.23 16.53
CA ASP A 69 -6.30 8.43 17.25
C ASP A 69 -5.69 7.09 17.70
N GLN A 70 -6.50 6.13 18.16
CA GLN A 70 -6.03 4.79 18.49
C GLN A 70 -5.42 4.07 17.28
N ILE A 71 -6.01 4.19 16.09
CA ILE A 71 -5.47 3.57 14.87
C ILE A 71 -4.10 4.18 14.53
N VAL A 72 -3.98 5.51 14.61
CA VAL A 72 -2.72 6.23 14.35
C VAL A 72 -1.65 5.83 15.37
N GLN A 73 -1.99 5.75 16.66
CA GLN A 73 -1.04 5.39 17.71
C GLN A 73 -0.56 3.93 17.64
N ARG A 74 -1.38 3.02 17.13
CA ARG A 74 -1.01 1.60 16.95
C ARG A 74 0.00 1.35 15.84
N HIS A 75 0.52 2.39 15.17
CA HIS A 75 1.54 2.29 14.13
C HIS A 75 2.80 1.50 14.55
N SER A 76 3.07 1.29 15.84
CA SER A 76 4.18 0.45 16.32
C SER A 76 3.93 -1.06 16.25
N HIS A 77 2.68 -1.53 16.07
CA HIS A 77 2.32 -2.95 16.08
C HIS A 77 1.46 -3.32 14.87
N LEU A 78 2.08 -4.00 13.91
CA LEU A 78 1.48 -4.55 12.66
C LEU A 78 0.34 -5.57 12.88
N ASP A 79 -0.07 -5.82 14.12
CA ASP A 79 -0.92 -6.96 14.50
C ASP A 79 -2.43 -6.69 14.41
N SER A 80 -2.88 -5.42 14.34
CA SER A 80 -4.31 -5.09 14.22
C SER A 80 -4.63 -4.42 12.88
N SER A 81 -5.70 -4.86 12.20
CA SER A 81 -6.03 -4.42 10.84
C SER A 81 -6.43 -2.93 10.78
N THR A 82 -5.44 -2.07 10.56
CA THR A 82 -5.60 -0.62 10.35
C THR A 82 -6.67 -0.32 9.30
N LEU A 83 -6.63 -1.02 8.16
CA LEU A 83 -7.58 -0.82 7.07
C LEU A 83 -9.01 -1.25 7.44
N GLY A 84 -9.19 -2.34 8.19
CA GLY A 84 -10.51 -2.79 8.64
C GLY A 84 -11.16 -1.77 9.59
N ASN A 85 -10.40 -1.28 10.56
CA ASN A 85 -10.86 -0.27 11.50
C ASN A 85 -11.16 1.07 10.80
N LEU A 86 -10.30 1.48 9.87
CA LEU A 86 -10.52 2.66 9.06
C LEU A 86 -11.82 2.54 8.25
N VAL A 87 -12.07 1.40 7.59
CA VAL A 87 -13.34 1.17 6.86
C VAL A 87 -14.55 1.32 7.78
N THR A 88 -14.47 0.82 9.01
CA THR A 88 -15.56 0.95 10.00
C THR A 88 -15.84 2.41 10.33
N ILE A 89 -14.81 3.22 10.64
CA ILE A 89 -14.95 4.66 10.86
C ILE A 89 -15.59 5.30 9.63
N LEU A 90 -14.94 5.17 8.48
CA LEU A 90 -15.34 5.83 7.24
C LEU A 90 -16.77 5.45 6.80
N SER A 91 -17.25 4.26 7.14
CA SER A 91 -18.61 3.82 6.83
C SER A 91 -19.71 4.56 7.59
N LYS A 92 -19.39 5.16 8.74
CA LYS A 92 -20.34 5.95 9.55
C LYS A 92 -20.43 7.40 9.09
N HIS A 93 -19.52 7.84 8.23
CA HIS A 93 -19.43 9.23 7.76
C HIS A 93 -19.80 9.34 6.27
N LYS A 94 -19.93 10.58 5.79
CA LYS A 94 -20.38 10.93 4.43
C LYS A 94 -19.32 10.64 3.35
N ILE A 95 -18.88 9.40 3.23
CA ILE A 95 -17.94 8.96 2.20
C ILE A 95 -18.70 8.35 1.03
N ALA A 96 -18.21 8.59 -0.19
CA ALA A 96 -18.81 8.04 -1.39
C ALA A 96 -18.89 6.50 -1.32
N ALA A 97 -20.06 5.94 -1.61
CA ALA A 97 -20.30 4.50 -1.54
C ALA A 97 -19.30 3.68 -2.38
N ALA A 98 -18.87 4.23 -3.53
CA ALA A 98 -17.86 3.61 -4.39
C ALA A 98 -16.48 3.50 -3.72
N ASP A 99 -16.08 4.50 -2.94
CA ASP A 99 -14.82 4.48 -2.20
C ASP A 99 -14.88 3.51 -1.03
N LEU A 100 -16.01 3.46 -0.32
CA LEU A 100 -16.22 2.49 0.73
C LEU A 100 -16.21 1.04 0.19
N ALA A 101 -16.86 0.81 -0.95
CA ALA A 101 -16.84 -0.48 -1.64
C ALA A 101 -15.41 -0.87 -2.06
N TYR A 102 -14.63 0.09 -2.58
CA TYR A 102 -13.23 -0.12 -2.92
C TYR A 102 -12.41 -0.52 -1.69
N LEU A 103 -12.51 0.22 -0.59
CA LEU A 103 -11.76 -0.09 0.63
C LEU A 103 -12.15 -1.45 1.21
N ARG A 104 -13.44 -1.79 1.25
CA ARG A 104 -13.91 -3.13 1.65
C ARG A 104 -13.31 -4.23 0.77
N TRP A 105 -13.25 -4.00 -0.54
CA TRP A 105 -12.63 -4.93 -1.47
C TRP A 105 -11.12 -5.09 -1.21
N VAL A 106 -10.39 -4.00 -0.95
CA VAL A 106 -8.96 -4.06 -0.57
C VAL A 106 -8.79 -4.84 0.75
N THR A 107 -9.61 -4.56 1.76
CA THR A 107 -9.61 -5.30 3.04
C THR A 107 -9.80 -6.80 2.81
N ALA A 108 -10.71 -7.19 1.94
CA ALA A 108 -10.92 -8.59 1.59
C ALA A 108 -9.67 -9.22 0.94
N LYS A 109 -8.93 -8.49 0.09
CA LYS A 109 -7.67 -8.98 -0.51
C LYS A 109 -6.55 -9.10 0.52
N ARG A 110 -6.43 -8.14 1.43
CA ARG A 110 -5.48 -8.17 2.57
C ARG A 110 -5.76 -9.38 3.47
N ASN A 111 -7.01 -9.55 3.91
CA ASN A 111 -7.40 -10.66 4.77
C ASN A 111 -7.24 -12.02 4.07
N PHE A 112 -7.54 -12.09 2.77
CA PHE A 112 -7.23 -13.28 1.98
C PHE A 112 -5.73 -13.60 2.01
N PHE A 113 -4.85 -12.61 1.78
CA PHE A 113 -3.41 -12.83 1.77
C PHE A 113 -2.87 -13.27 3.14
N ILE A 114 -3.25 -12.60 4.22
CA ILE A 114 -2.73 -12.89 5.56
C ILE A 114 -3.29 -14.19 6.12
N HIS A 115 -4.60 -14.41 6.01
CA HIS A 115 -5.26 -15.51 6.74
C HIS A 115 -5.51 -16.76 5.89
N ARG A 116 -5.62 -16.61 4.56
CA ARG A 116 -6.04 -17.72 3.69
C ARG A 116 -4.96 -18.19 2.73
N PHE A 117 -4.06 -17.31 2.29
CA PHE A 117 -3.03 -17.68 1.33
C PHE A 117 -2.11 -18.77 1.90
N PHE A 118 -1.62 -18.61 3.13
CA PHE A 118 -0.74 -19.60 3.76
C PHE A 118 -1.47 -20.85 4.28
N GLY A 119 -2.78 -20.77 4.52
CA GLY A 119 -3.57 -21.91 5.00
C GLY A 119 -4.00 -22.88 3.90
N HIS A 120 -4.13 -22.41 2.65
CA HIS A 120 -4.63 -23.22 1.52
C HIS A 120 -3.58 -23.54 0.46
N TYR A 121 -2.43 -22.88 0.46
CA TYR A 121 -1.40 -23.09 -0.56
C TYR A 121 -0.15 -23.70 0.04
N ALA A 122 0.38 -24.70 -0.65
CA ALA A 122 1.48 -25.50 -0.18
C ALA A 122 2.80 -24.71 -0.15
N TRP A 123 3.71 -25.16 0.71
CA TRP A 123 5.05 -24.61 0.79
C TRP A 123 5.82 -24.84 -0.53
N PRO A 124 6.82 -24.00 -0.86
CA PRO A 124 7.54 -24.08 -2.13
C PRO A 124 8.05 -25.49 -2.48
N GLY A 125 8.42 -26.29 -1.47
CA GLY A 125 8.87 -27.67 -1.64
C GLY A 125 7.83 -28.60 -2.28
N ASP A 126 6.55 -28.37 -2.02
CA ASP A 126 5.46 -29.28 -2.42
C ASP A 126 4.79 -28.88 -3.74
N LEU A 127 5.17 -27.72 -4.29
CA LEU A 127 4.52 -27.16 -5.48
C LEU A 127 5.15 -27.68 -6.78
N SER A 128 4.28 -27.98 -7.76
CA SER A 128 4.68 -28.21 -9.14
C SER A 128 5.00 -26.89 -9.86
N GLU A 129 5.73 -26.94 -10.98
CA GLU A 129 6.05 -25.75 -11.79
C GLU A 129 4.80 -24.96 -12.22
N ALA A 130 3.72 -25.67 -12.60
CA ALA A 130 2.47 -25.06 -12.99
C ALA A 130 1.80 -24.33 -11.80
N ALA A 131 1.78 -24.97 -10.63
CA ALA A 131 1.25 -24.37 -9.41
C ALA A 131 2.03 -23.11 -9.01
N ILE A 132 3.37 -23.16 -9.09
CA ILE A 132 4.23 -22.00 -8.84
C ILE A 132 3.87 -20.82 -9.76
N ARG A 133 3.72 -21.05 -11.08
CA ARG A 133 3.37 -19.96 -12.02
C ARG A 133 2.02 -19.32 -11.67
N VAL A 134 1.02 -20.12 -11.35
CA VAL A 134 -0.32 -19.63 -11.00
C VAL A 134 -0.25 -18.79 -9.71
N LEU A 135 0.43 -19.28 -8.69
CA LEU A 135 0.56 -18.59 -7.41
C LEU A 135 1.39 -17.30 -7.54
N CYS A 136 2.49 -17.30 -8.29
CA CYS A 136 3.26 -16.09 -8.56
C CYS A 136 2.42 -15.02 -9.26
N ARG A 137 1.59 -15.39 -10.25
CA ARG A 137 0.67 -14.44 -10.90
C ARG A 137 -0.34 -13.86 -9.93
N ARG A 138 -0.87 -14.69 -9.03
CA ARG A 138 -1.81 -14.25 -7.99
C ARG A 138 -1.15 -13.30 -6.99
N LEU A 139 0.08 -13.57 -6.60
CA LEU A 139 0.86 -12.70 -5.71
C LEU A 139 1.19 -11.36 -6.38
N ARG A 140 1.64 -11.35 -7.64
CA ARG A 140 1.82 -10.10 -8.43
C ARG A 140 0.54 -9.29 -8.55
N TYR A 141 -0.59 -9.97 -8.74
CA TYR A 141 -1.88 -9.30 -8.74
C TYR A 141 -2.16 -8.61 -7.39
N LEU A 142 -1.89 -9.28 -6.26
CA LEU A 142 -2.06 -8.69 -4.93
C LEU A 142 -1.11 -7.51 -4.71
N GLU A 143 0.15 -7.60 -5.13
CA GLU A 143 1.10 -6.47 -5.09
C GLU A 143 0.56 -5.25 -5.81
N TYR A 144 0.08 -5.43 -7.04
CA TYR A 144 -0.52 -4.33 -7.79
C TYR A 144 -1.73 -3.73 -7.06
N VAL A 145 -2.56 -4.58 -6.44
CA VAL A 145 -3.69 -4.11 -5.64
C VAL A 145 -3.24 -3.29 -4.44
N PHE A 146 -2.23 -3.73 -3.69
CA PHE A 146 -1.74 -3.05 -2.50
C PHE A 146 -1.05 -1.73 -2.86
N ALA A 147 -0.16 -1.73 -3.85
CA ALA A 147 0.49 -0.52 -4.34
C ALA A 147 -0.53 0.53 -4.83
N ARG A 148 -1.55 0.07 -5.58
CA ARG A 148 -2.62 0.96 -6.04
C ARG A 148 -3.47 1.49 -4.89
N ALA A 149 -3.78 0.67 -3.90
CA ALA A 149 -4.58 1.09 -2.74
C ALA A 149 -3.87 2.16 -1.93
N GLY A 150 -2.57 2.01 -1.69
CA GLY A 150 -1.74 3.01 -1.03
C GLY A 150 -1.75 4.35 -1.77
N ASN A 151 -1.59 4.37 -3.09
CA ASN A 151 -1.68 5.60 -3.88
C ASN A 151 -3.10 6.22 -3.92
N ARG A 152 -4.15 5.39 -3.79
CA ARG A 152 -5.54 5.86 -3.91
C ARG A 152 -6.09 6.44 -2.61
N ILE A 153 -5.49 6.15 -1.45
CA ILE A 153 -6.03 6.57 -0.16
C ILE A 153 -6.13 8.10 -0.04
N HIS A 154 -5.13 8.84 -0.50
CA HIS A 154 -5.14 10.31 -0.47
C HIS A 154 -6.27 10.89 -1.33
N LYS A 155 -6.57 10.28 -2.48
CA LYS A 155 -7.70 10.68 -3.33
C LYS A 155 -9.05 10.41 -2.65
N ILE A 156 -9.16 9.32 -1.89
CA ILE A 156 -10.37 9.00 -1.10
C ILE A 156 -10.54 10.03 0.02
N PHE A 157 -9.47 10.31 0.78
CA PHE A 157 -9.50 11.28 1.87
C PHE A 157 -9.81 12.69 1.35
N SER A 158 -9.30 13.04 0.16
CA SER A 158 -9.63 14.32 -0.46
C SER A 158 -11.10 14.44 -0.83
N ARG A 159 -11.71 13.40 -1.42
CA ARG A 159 -13.16 13.37 -1.67
C ARG A 159 -13.99 13.37 -0.39
N ALA A 160 -13.44 12.86 0.71
CA ALA A 160 -14.06 12.92 2.03
C ALA A 160 -13.90 14.29 2.71
N GLY A 161 -13.18 15.24 2.11
CA GLY A 161 -12.91 16.56 2.67
C GLY A 161 -11.94 16.55 3.84
N LEU A 162 -11.10 15.51 3.96
CA LEU A 162 -10.09 15.38 5.02
C LEU A 162 -8.75 16.02 4.63
N VAL A 163 -8.43 16.05 3.33
CA VAL A 163 -7.20 16.65 2.78
C VAL A 163 -7.48 17.34 1.44
N GLU A 164 -6.63 18.28 1.05
CA GLU A 164 -6.53 18.75 -0.33
C GLU A 164 -5.54 17.90 -1.10
N TYR A 165 -5.92 17.52 -2.32
CA TYR A 165 -5.07 16.77 -3.23
C TYR A 165 -4.91 17.55 -4.53
N MET A 166 -3.68 17.92 -4.87
CA MET A 166 -3.33 18.60 -6.11
C MET A 166 -2.50 17.66 -6.98
N ASP A 167 -3.05 17.30 -8.14
CA ASP A 167 -2.35 16.49 -9.13
C ASP A 167 -1.33 17.36 -9.88
N LEU A 168 -0.06 16.99 -9.76
CA LEU A 168 1.07 17.68 -10.39
C LEU A 168 1.53 16.95 -11.68
N GLY A 169 0.81 15.91 -12.12
CA GLY A 169 1.12 15.15 -13.32
C GLY A 169 2.30 14.19 -13.11
N GLU A 170 3.27 14.21 -14.04
CA GLU A 170 4.43 13.31 -14.02
C GLU A 170 5.35 13.54 -12.80
N ASP A 171 5.31 14.74 -12.21
CA ASP A 171 6.12 15.09 -11.03
C ASP A 171 5.45 14.72 -9.70
N GLY A 172 4.25 14.12 -9.73
CA GLY A 172 3.58 13.54 -8.56
C GLY A 172 2.34 14.29 -8.11
N ALA A 173 2.19 14.47 -6.79
CA ALA A 173 1.04 15.17 -6.21
C ALA A 173 1.43 15.89 -4.92
N LEU A 174 0.81 17.05 -4.70
CA LEU A 174 0.91 17.78 -3.44
C LEU A 174 -0.34 17.48 -2.59
N ILE A 175 -0.11 17.06 -1.34
CA ILE A 175 -1.15 16.77 -0.35
C ILE A 175 -1.02 17.83 0.74
N ALA A 176 -2.12 18.52 1.03
CA ALA A 176 -2.15 19.62 1.98
C ALA A 176 -3.38 19.54 2.89
N ASN A 177 -3.33 20.23 4.02
CA ASN A 177 -4.49 20.38 4.89
C ASN A 177 -5.56 21.24 4.22
N VAL A 178 -6.84 20.91 4.44
CA VAL A 178 -7.95 21.65 3.82
C VAL A 178 -7.97 23.09 4.31
N GLY A 179 -7.86 24.04 3.38
CA GLY A 179 -7.80 25.47 3.66
C GLY A 179 -6.42 26.00 4.02
N SER A 180 -5.36 25.17 3.97
CA SER A 180 -3.98 25.62 4.26
C SER A 180 -3.35 26.48 3.16
N LEU A 181 -3.97 26.51 1.98
CA LEU A 181 -3.53 27.30 0.81
C LEU A 181 -4.66 28.22 0.32
N GLU A 182 -5.50 28.69 1.25
CA GLU A 182 -6.56 29.67 0.98
C GLU A 182 -6.16 31.05 1.53
N GLY A 183 -6.82 32.12 1.08
CA GLY A 183 -6.55 33.48 1.55
C GLY A 183 -5.21 34.04 1.07
N GLU A 184 -4.39 34.55 1.99
CA GLU A 184 -3.09 35.17 1.68
C GLU A 184 -2.08 34.18 1.07
N ASP A 185 -2.28 32.88 1.26
CA ASP A 185 -1.39 31.81 0.75
C ASP A 185 -1.88 31.20 -0.57
N ALA A 186 -2.99 31.69 -1.14
CA ALA A 186 -3.55 31.15 -2.38
C ALA A 186 -2.58 31.24 -3.57
N TRP A 187 -1.70 32.26 -3.60
CA TRP A 187 -0.68 32.41 -4.63
C TRP A 187 0.36 31.28 -4.61
N LEU A 188 0.62 30.64 -3.46
CA LEU A 188 1.56 29.52 -3.37
C LEU A 188 1.07 28.32 -4.18
N LYS A 189 -0.25 28.09 -4.19
CA LYS A 189 -0.89 27.04 -4.99
C LYS A 189 -0.66 27.26 -6.48
N GLU A 190 -0.86 28.50 -6.94
CA GLU A 190 -0.63 28.88 -8.33
C GLU A 190 0.85 28.80 -8.71
N LEU A 191 1.74 29.26 -7.81
CA LEU A 191 3.18 29.20 -8.02
C LEU A 191 3.69 27.77 -8.16
N VAL A 192 3.31 26.87 -7.26
CA VAL A 192 3.75 25.46 -7.30
C VAL A 192 3.27 24.79 -8.58
N VAL A 193 2.00 24.99 -8.96
CA VAL A 193 1.47 24.43 -10.21
C VAL A 193 2.18 25.02 -11.44
N ALA A 194 2.46 26.32 -11.44
CA ALA A 194 3.16 26.99 -12.54
C ALA A 194 4.60 26.48 -12.69
N GLU A 195 5.33 26.31 -11.58
CA GLU A 195 6.72 25.88 -11.59
C GLU A 195 6.85 24.42 -12.00
N VAL A 196 5.97 23.55 -11.53
CA VAL A 196 5.90 22.14 -11.99
C VAL A 196 5.63 22.09 -13.49
N ARG A 197 4.68 22.87 -14.00
CA ARG A 197 4.39 22.93 -15.45
C ARG A 197 5.58 23.47 -16.25
N ARG A 198 6.32 24.43 -15.70
CA ARG A 198 7.54 24.97 -16.32
C ARG A 198 8.63 23.90 -16.38
N HIS A 199 8.83 23.15 -15.30
CA HIS A 199 9.80 22.05 -15.22
C HIS A 199 9.44 20.87 -16.14
N ALA A 200 8.16 20.51 -16.24
CA ALA A 200 7.69 19.49 -17.17
C ALA A 200 7.92 19.88 -18.64
N ARG A 201 7.84 21.19 -18.96
CA ARG A 201 8.13 21.71 -20.32
C ARG A 201 9.62 21.75 -20.65
N SER A 202 10.51 21.94 -19.66
CA SER A 202 11.96 21.97 -19.91
C SER A 202 12.57 20.58 -20.09
N ARG A 203 11.84 19.52 -19.72
CA ARG A 203 12.26 18.11 -19.86
C ARG A 203 11.79 17.42 -21.15
N ARG A 204 10.95 18.07 -21.95
CA ARG A 204 10.48 17.57 -23.26
C ARG A 204 11.24 18.23 -24.38
#